data_AF-A0A1Y3MUP8-F1
#
_entry.id   AF-A0A1Y3MUP8-F1
#
_cell.length_a   1.000
_cell.length_b   1.000
_cell.length_c   1.000
_cell.angle_alpha   90.00
_cell.angle_beta   90.00
_cell.angle_gamma   90.00
#
_symmetry.space_group_name_H-M   'P 1'
#
loop_
_entity.id
_entity.type
_entity.pdbx_description
1 polymer ?
#
loop_
_entity_poly.entity_id
_entity_poly.type
_entity_poly.pdbx_seq_one_letter_code
_entity_poly.pdbx_strand_id
1 'polypeptide(L)'
;MKFLSLVLACASLISTISTAPIVPFKNKTAAECNWNNIKYRKVDKEATIHAKQIWDFLVDKIGNENGAAGLIGNLYAQSRLIPSDLELIYERSLGLNSKQYTKAVNNGSYKEFDSDRAGYGLAHWNTKYQKKRLLEYAQDSEKSISDLNMQLEFLWKEINEDYKKVAHILQDKNVSIQEASNAVVLNYKTPLDRSQYVLTKRSNYGKMFKDACGTQ
;
A
#
# COMPACT_ATOMS: atom_id res chain seq x y z
N MET A 1 24.39 -7.75 67.64
CA MET A 1 23.91 -7.91 66.25
C MET A 1 23.56 -6.54 65.70
N LYS A 2 24.40 -5.98 64.82
CA LYS A 2 24.18 -4.68 64.15
C LYS A 2 23.42 -4.95 62.85
N PHE A 3 22.20 -4.45 62.70
CA PHE A 3 21.52 -4.41 61.40
C PHE A 3 21.92 -3.12 60.68
N LEU A 4 22.65 -3.29 59.58
CA LEU A 4 23.02 -2.25 58.63
C LEU A 4 21.79 -1.94 57.76
N SER A 5 21.27 -0.72 57.85
CA SER A 5 20.23 -0.22 56.95
C SER A 5 20.89 0.22 55.64
N LEU A 6 20.70 -0.58 54.58
CA LEU A 6 21.11 -0.27 53.21
C LEU A 6 20.02 0.60 52.55
N VAL A 7 20.29 1.88 52.36
CA VAL A 7 19.43 2.77 51.57
C VAL A 7 19.80 2.61 50.10
N LEU A 8 18.92 2.00 49.32
CA LEU A 8 19.04 1.95 47.86
C LEU A 8 18.60 3.32 47.30
N ALA A 9 19.54 4.10 46.76
CA ALA A 9 19.23 5.30 45.99
C ALA A 9 18.81 4.88 44.56
N CYS A 10 17.52 5.02 44.25
CA CYS A 10 17.00 4.82 42.90
C CYS A 10 17.25 6.12 42.11
N ALA A 11 18.33 6.18 41.33
CA ALA A 11 18.55 7.24 40.37
C ALA A 11 17.64 7.03 39.15
N SER A 12 16.54 7.77 39.06
CA SER A 12 15.72 7.85 37.86
C SER A 12 16.48 8.65 36.79
N LEU A 13 16.96 7.98 35.74
CA LEU A 13 17.37 8.66 34.51
C LEU A 13 16.11 9.26 33.86
N ILE A 14 15.96 10.57 33.95
CA ILE A 14 15.02 11.32 33.12
C ILE A 14 15.67 11.39 31.74
N SER A 15 15.20 10.57 30.79
CA SER A 15 15.54 10.74 29.39
C SER A 15 14.93 12.06 28.91
N THR A 16 15.78 13.03 28.58
CA THR A 16 15.36 14.26 27.95
C THR A 16 14.82 13.92 26.56
N ILE A 17 13.50 13.95 26.40
CA ILE A 17 12.86 13.91 25.08
C ILE A 17 13.28 15.19 24.37
N SER A 18 14.03 15.04 23.28
CA SER A 18 14.35 16.13 22.38
C SER A 18 13.06 16.70 21.80
N THR A 19 12.65 17.88 22.24
CA THR A 19 11.53 18.64 21.67
C THR A 19 12.00 19.41 20.44
N ALA A 20 12.60 18.74 19.47
CA ALA A 20 12.79 19.33 18.16
C ALA A 20 11.39 19.59 17.57
N PRO A 21 11.07 20.82 17.13
CA PRO A 21 9.79 21.09 16.51
C PRO A 21 9.66 20.22 15.27
N ILE A 22 8.64 19.36 15.24
CA ILE A 22 8.21 18.68 14.01
C ILE A 22 7.73 19.81 13.09
N VAL A 23 8.58 20.23 12.16
CA VAL A 23 8.14 21.09 11.06
C VAL A 23 7.10 20.25 10.30
N PRO A 24 5.81 20.65 10.27
CA PRO A 24 4.81 19.88 9.55
C PRO A 24 5.23 19.89 8.08
N PHE A 25 5.51 18.70 7.53
CA PHE A 25 5.64 18.53 6.10
C PHE A 25 4.36 19.11 5.48
N LYS A 26 4.52 20.16 4.66
CA LYS A 26 3.39 20.80 4.00
C LYS A 26 2.91 19.84 2.91
N ASN A 27 2.04 18.90 3.29
CA ASN A 27 1.47 17.94 2.38
C ASN A 27 0.59 18.68 1.36
N LYS A 28 0.91 18.52 0.07
CA LYS A 28 0.07 19.03 -1.03
C LYS A 28 -1.37 18.53 -0.88
N THR A 29 -2.36 19.27 -1.33
CA THR A 29 -3.71 18.75 -1.58
C THR A 29 -3.74 17.98 -2.90
N ALA A 30 -4.82 17.24 -3.18
CA ALA A 30 -4.97 16.55 -4.46
C ALA A 30 -4.93 17.50 -5.68
N ALA A 31 -5.41 18.73 -5.52
CA ALA A 31 -5.40 19.76 -6.57
C ALA A 31 -3.99 20.35 -6.80
N GLU A 32 -3.11 20.29 -5.80
CA GLU A 32 -1.74 20.79 -5.89
C GLU A 32 -0.76 19.75 -6.47
N CYS A 33 -1.19 18.49 -6.62
CA CYS A 33 -0.39 17.48 -7.29
C CYS A 33 -0.36 17.69 -8.81
N ASN A 34 0.84 17.61 -9.41
CA ASN A 34 1.01 17.76 -10.84
C ASN A 34 0.73 16.44 -11.60
N TRP A 35 -0.55 16.07 -11.72
CA TRP A 35 -1.00 14.87 -12.44
C TRP A 35 -0.73 14.90 -13.95
N ASN A 36 -0.49 16.09 -14.50
CA ASN A 36 -0.19 16.29 -15.92
C ASN A 36 1.31 16.17 -16.24
N ASN A 37 2.15 15.87 -15.26
CA ASN A 37 3.56 15.59 -15.51
C ASN A 37 3.71 14.36 -16.43
N ILE A 38 4.43 14.53 -17.54
CA ILE A 38 4.63 13.49 -18.56
C ILE A 38 6.05 12.91 -18.60
N LYS A 39 6.92 13.29 -17.66
CA LYS A 39 8.34 12.88 -17.64
C LYS A 39 8.53 11.36 -17.71
N TYR A 40 7.66 10.59 -17.05
CA TYR A 40 7.66 9.12 -17.09
C TYR A 40 6.47 8.57 -17.86
N ARG A 41 5.27 9.04 -17.51
CA ARG A 41 3.98 8.78 -18.17
C ARG A 41 2.96 9.75 -17.58
N LYS A 42 1.90 10.06 -18.31
CA LYS A 42 0.72 10.71 -17.74
C LYS A 42 -0.04 9.73 -16.83
N VAL A 43 -0.47 10.19 -15.64
CA VAL A 43 -1.32 9.41 -14.74
C VAL A 43 -2.70 9.25 -15.37
N ASP A 44 -3.25 8.03 -15.37
CA ASP A 44 -4.62 7.79 -15.85
C ASP A 44 -5.64 8.58 -15.01
N LYS A 45 -6.64 9.17 -15.67
CA LYS A 45 -7.61 10.07 -15.01
C LYS A 45 -8.40 9.36 -13.91
N GLU A 46 -8.67 8.08 -14.07
CA GLU A 46 -9.39 7.26 -13.09
C GLU A 46 -8.53 7.02 -11.86
N ALA A 47 -7.21 6.88 -12.03
CA ALA A 47 -6.28 6.69 -10.93
C ALA A 47 -6.16 7.93 -10.05
N THR A 48 -6.27 9.14 -10.62
CA THR A 48 -6.11 10.40 -9.85
C THR A 48 -7.20 10.59 -8.79
N ILE A 49 -8.35 9.92 -8.93
CA ILE A 49 -9.45 9.93 -7.94
C ILE A 49 -8.95 9.45 -6.57
N HIS A 50 -8.08 8.42 -6.54
CA HIS A 50 -7.60 7.80 -5.31
C HIS A 50 -6.11 8.04 -5.04
N ALA A 51 -5.35 8.45 -6.07
CA ALA A 51 -3.89 8.53 -6.00
C ALA A 51 -3.37 9.35 -4.82
N LYS A 52 -4.01 10.50 -4.51
CA LYS A 52 -3.54 11.35 -3.40
C LYS A 52 -3.73 10.68 -2.04
N GLN A 53 -4.91 10.13 -1.79
CA GLN A 53 -5.22 9.47 -0.52
C GLN A 53 -4.32 8.25 -0.31
N ILE A 54 -4.07 7.48 -1.36
CA ILE A 54 -3.14 6.34 -1.33
C ILE A 54 -1.71 6.83 -1.06
N TRP A 55 -1.27 7.89 -1.75
CA TRP A 55 0.06 8.47 -1.54
C TRP A 55 0.27 8.89 -0.08
N ASP A 56 -0.66 9.65 0.48
CA ASP A 56 -0.56 10.16 1.85
C ASP A 56 -0.54 9.04 2.88
N PHE A 57 -1.45 8.08 2.72
CA PHE A 57 -1.49 6.89 3.58
C PHE A 57 -0.15 6.14 3.55
N LEU A 58 0.41 5.93 2.36
CA LEU A 58 1.65 5.19 2.22
C LEU A 58 2.85 5.96 2.77
N VAL A 59 2.94 7.28 2.54
CA VAL A 59 3.99 8.11 3.13
C VAL A 59 3.92 8.09 4.66
N ASP A 60 2.72 8.17 5.24
CA ASP A 60 2.50 8.09 6.68
C ASP A 60 2.96 6.74 7.27
N LYS A 61 2.47 5.62 6.71
CA LYS A 61 2.80 4.27 7.22
C LYS A 61 4.28 3.89 7.00
N ILE A 62 4.87 4.30 5.88
CA ILE A 62 6.25 3.92 5.51
C ILE A 62 7.29 4.89 6.11
N GLY A 63 6.92 6.15 6.33
CA GLY A 63 7.79 7.17 6.91
C GLY A 63 8.83 7.75 5.94
N ASN A 64 8.79 7.39 4.66
CA ASN A 64 9.60 8.03 3.61
C ASN A 64 8.93 7.92 2.22
N GLU A 65 9.20 8.91 1.36
CA GLU A 65 8.57 9.00 0.03
C GLU A 65 9.10 7.99 -0.99
N ASN A 66 10.34 7.52 -0.86
CA ASN A 66 10.92 6.58 -1.83
C ASN A 66 10.28 5.19 -1.71
N GLY A 67 10.08 4.72 -0.47
CA GLY A 67 9.34 3.51 -0.18
C GLY A 67 7.87 3.63 -0.61
N ALA A 68 7.20 4.74 -0.28
CA ALA A 68 5.84 5.01 -0.73
C ALA A 68 5.71 4.99 -2.26
N ALA A 69 6.64 5.65 -2.98
CA ALA A 69 6.72 5.62 -4.43
C ALA A 69 6.90 4.21 -4.98
N GLY A 70 7.79 3.41 -4.38
CA GLY A 70 7.98 2.01 -4.78
C GLY A 70 6.71 1.18 -4.68
N LEU A 71 5.92 1.37 -3.61
CA LEU A 71 4.68 0.63 -3.41
C LEU A 71 3.52 1.13 -4.30
N ILE A 72 3.24 2.44 -4.33
CA ILE A 72 2.12 2.98 -5.14
C ILE A 72 2.32 2.73 -6.64
N GLY A 73 3.55 2.77 -7.14
CA GLY A 73 3.86 2.45 -8.54
C GLY A 73 3.50 1.02 -8.91
N ASN A 74 3.66 0.09 -7.96
CA ASN A 74 3.25 -1.30 -8.12
C ASN A 74 1.74 -1.47 -8.05
N LEU A 75 1.05 -0.80 -7.13
CA LEU A 75 -0.42 -0.83 -7.04
C LEU A 75 -1.05 -0.28 -8.32
N TYR A 76 -0.51 0.81 -8.86
CA TYR A 76 -0.96 1.39 -10.13
C TYR A 76 -0.78 0.42 -11.29
N ALA A 77 0.30 -0.36 -11.31
CA ALA A 77 0.52 -1.39 -12.33
C ALA A 77 -0.48 -2.56 -12.26
N GLN A 78 -1.08 -2.82 -11.09
CA GLN A 78 -2.09 -3.85 -10.92
C GLN A 78 -3.48 -3.32 -11.27
N SER A 79 -3.95 -2.32 -10.52
CA SER A 79 -5.37 -1.94 -10.48
C SER A 79 -5.66 -0.55 -11.05
N ARG A 80 -4.63 0.18 -11.52
CA ARG A 80 -4.71 1.63 -11.76
C ARG A 80 -5.24 2.39 -10.54
N LEU A 81 -4.94 1.89 -9.34
CA LEU A 81 -5.40 2.45 -8.06
C LEU A 81 -6.92 2.43 -7.84
N ILE A 82 -7.63 1.53 -8.53
CA ILE A 82 -9.08 1.38 -8.40
C ILE A 82 -9.37 0.22 -7.41
N PRO A 83 -9.97 0.48 -6.25
CA PRO A 83 -10.17 -0.54 -5.21
C PRO A 83 -11.24 -1.58 -5.57
N SER A 84 -12.06 -1.34 -6.58
CA SER A 84 -13.05 -2.30 -7.09
C SER A 84 -12.58 -3.07 -8.33
N ASP A 85 -11.35 -2.86 -8.81
CA ASP A 85 -10.85 -3.43 -10.06
C ASP A 85 -10.84 -4.96 -9.99
N LEU A 86 -11.60 -5.59 -10.87
CA LEU A 86 -11.56 -7.01 -11.16
C LEU A 86 -10.67 -7.21 -12.39
N GLU A 87 -9.72 -8.13 -12.30
CA GLU A 87 -8.79 -8.43 -13.39
C GLU A 87 -9.55 -8.76 -14.68
N LEU A 88 -9.21 -8.07 -15.77
CA LEU A 88 -10.00 -8.05 -17.01
C LEU A 88 -10.29 -9.45 -17.60
N ILE A 89 -9.34 -10.38 -17.49
CA ILE A 89 -9.53 -11.76 -17.98
C ILE A 89 -10.66 -12.48 -17.23
N TYR A 90 -10.85 -12.15 -15.96
CA TYR A 90 -11.91 -12.69 -15.10
C TYR A 90 -13.24 -11.97 -15.25
N GLU A 91 -13.26 -10.69 -15.65
CA GLU A 91 -14.53 -10.05 -16.02
C GLU A 91 -15.23 -10.83 -17.14
N ARG A 92 -14.44 -11.31 -18.11
CA ARG A 92 -14.94 -12.11 -19.24
C ARG A 92 -15.36 -13.51 -18.83
N SER A 93 -14.53 -14.22 -18.05
CA SER A 93 -14.82 -15.61 -17.68
C SER A 93 -15.95 -15.74 -16.65
N LEU A 94 -16.10 -14.76 -15.76
CA LEU A 94 -17.16 -14.74 -14.75
C LEU A 94 -18.45 -14.08 -15.26
N GLY A 95 -18.40 -13.35 -16.38
CA GLY A 95 -19.55 -12.61 -16.90
C GLY A 95 -19.98 -11.45 -15.99
N LEU A 96 -19.07 -10.94 -15.17
CA LEU A 96 -19.30 -9.88 -14.19
C LEU A 96 -18.28 -8.77 -14.39
N ASN A 97 -18.72 -7.54 -14.57
CA ASN A 97 -17.79 -6.40 -14.47
C ASN A 97 -17.42 -6.13 -12.99
N SER A 98 -16.36 -5.36 -12.80
CA SER A 98 -15.85 -4.90 -11.49
C SER A 98 -16.95 -4.47 -10.49
N LYS A 99 -17.95 -3.70 -10.95
CA LYS A 99 -19.05 -3.21 -10.10
C LYS A 99 -20.03 -4.32 -9.72
N GLN A 100 -20.42 -5.15 -10.68
CA GLN A 100 -21.33 -6.28 -10.45
C GLN A 100 -20.70 -7.31 -9.51
N TYR A 101 -19.44 -7.65 -9.76
CA TYR A 101 -18.66 -8.57 -8.93
C TYR A 101 -18.56 -8.05 -7.49
N THR A 102 -18.13 -6.80 -7.30
CA THR A 102 -18.06 -6.16 -5.98
C THR A 102 -19.40 -6.20 -5.24
N LYS A 103 -20.51 -5.87 -5.94
CA LYS A 103 -21.85 -5.90 -5.35
C LYS A 103 -22.24 -7.31 -4.91
N ALA A 104 -21.96 -8.31 -5.74
CA ALA A 104 -22.28 -9.71 -5.48
C ALA A 104 -21.44 -10.32 -4.33
N VAL A 105 -20.19 -9.87 -4.17
CA VAL A 105 -19.37 -10.24 -3.00
C VAL A 105 -19.91 -9.60 -1.73
N ASN A 106 -20.17 -8.28 -1.76
CA ASN A 106 -20.65 -7.53 -0.59
C ASN A 106 -21.99 -8.01 -0.05
N ASN A 107 -22.95 -8.34 -0.93
CA ASN A 107 -24.25 -8.85 -0.52
C ASN A 107 -24.26 -10.37 -0.28
N GLY A 108 -23.10 -11.04 -0.43
CA GLY A 108 -22.93 -12.46 -0.24
C GLY A 108 -23.59 -13.35 -1.29
N SER A 109 -24.04 -12.83 -2.44
CA SER A 109 -24.60 -13.67 -3.51
C SER A 109 -23.52 -14.40 -4.33
N TYR A 110 -22.28 -13.91 -4.33
CA TYR A 110 -21.11 -14.58 -4.90
C TYR A 110 -20.36 -15.32 -3.80
N LYS A 111 -20.22 -16.65 -3.90
CA LYS A 111 -19.66 -17.51 -2.85
C LYS A 111 -18.23 -17.93 -3.12
N GLU A 112 -17.76 -17.70 -4.33
CA GLU A 112 -16.51 -18.22 -4.87
C GLU A 112 -15.34 -17.23 -4.73
N PHE A 113 -15.53 -16.10 -4.02
CA PHE A 113 -14.55 -15.01 -3.94
C PHE A 113 -13.14 -15.50 -3.62
N ASP A 114 -12.96 -16.39 -2.63
CA ASP A 114 -11.64 -16.91 -2.25
C ASP A 114 -11.15 -18.07 -3.15
N SER A 115 -11.97 -18.57 -4.07
CA SER A 115 -11.67 -19.77 -4.86
C SER A 115 -11.54 -19.51 -6.37
N ASP A 116 -12.05 -18.38 -6.85
CA ASP A 116 -12.11 -18.04 -8.29
C ASP A 116 -10.76 -17.66 -8.91
N ARG A 117 -9.75 -17.37 -8.08
CA ARG A 117 -8.38 -16.94 -8.46
C ARG A 117 -8.32 -15.61 -9.20
N ALA A 118 -9.41 -14.86 -9.24
CA ALA A 118 -9.48 -13.57 -9.92
C ALA A 118 -8.72 -12.50 -9.12
N GLY A 119 -7.82 -11.77 -9.77
CA GLY A 119 -7.20 -10.59 -9.17
C GLY A 119 -8.25 -9.54 -8.83
N TYR A 120 -8.29 -9.12 -7.57
CA TYR A 120 -9.25 -8.12 -7.11
C TYR A 120 -8.61 -7.03 -6.26
N GLY A 121 -9.10 -5.79 -6.40
CA GLY A 121 -8.76 -4.65 -5.56
C GLY A 121 -7.39 -4.03 -5.82
N LEU A 122 -6.97 -3.09 -4.96
CA LEU A 122 -5.76 -2.28 -5.17
C LEU A 122 -4.53 -3.09 -5.55
N ALA A 123 -4.38 -4.25 -4.92
CA ALA A 123 -3.19 -5.08 -5.03
C ALA A 123 -3.42 -6.34 -5.89
N HIS A 124 -4.59 -6.49 -6.53
CA HIS A 124 -4.99 -7.72 -7.25
C HIS A 124 -4.74 -8.98 -6.41
N TRP A 125 -5.33 -9.03 -5.22
CA TRP A 125 -5.30 -10.25 -4.39
C TRP A 125 -5.97 -11.38 -5.17
N ASN A 126 -5.24 -12.46 -5.43
CA ASN A 126 -5.66 -13.52 -6.35
C ASN A 126 -5.43 -14.95 -5.81
N THR A 127 -4.78 -15.09 -4.66
CA THR A 127 -4.65 -16.40 -3.99
C THR A 127 -5.79 -16.61 -3.02
N LYS A 128 -6.16 -17.87 -2.78
CA LYS A 128 -7.20 -18.21 -1.80
C LYS A 128 -6.94 -17.62 -0.42
N TYR A 129 -5.70 -17.71 0.03
CA TYR A 129 -5.29 -17.18 1.33
C TYR A 129 -5.50 -15.67 1.43
N GLN A 130 -5.03 -14.91 0.43
CA GLN A 130 -5.18 -13.45 0.40
C GLN A 130 -6.65 -13.02 0.31
N LYS A 131 -7.41 -13.62 -0.61
CA LYS A 131 -8.81 -13.25 -0.83
C LYS A 131 -9.67 -13.59 0.38
N LYS A 132 -9.47 -14.76 0.99
CA LYS A 132 -10.17 -15.10 2.25
C LYS A 132 -9.93 -14.04 3.34
N ARG A 133 -8.66 -13.68 3.59
CA ARG A 133 -8.32 -12.70 4.62
C ARG A 133 -8.82 -11.29 4.30
N LEU A 134 -8.81 -10.89 3.03
CA LEU A 134 -9.37 -9.60 2.61
C LEU A 134 -10.88 -9.55 2.89
N LEU A 135 -11.60 -10.63 2.57
CA LEU A 135 -13.04 -10.72 2.81
C LEU A 135 -13.36 -10.71 4.31
N GLU A 136 -12.62 -11.49 5.11
CA GLU A 136 -12.75 -11.50 6.58
C GLU A 136 -12.48 -10.10 7.16
N TYR A 137 -11.38 -9.44 6.73
CA TYR A 137 -11.04 -8.10 7.20
C TYR A 137 -12.12 -7.06 6.85
N ALA A 138 -12.72 -7.16 5.65
CA ALA A 138 -13.81 -6.28 5.24
C ALA A 138 -15.08 -6.50 6.09
N GLN A 139 -15.41 -7.76 6.39
CA GLN A 139 -16.56 -8.15 7.22
C GLN A 139 -16.39 -7.68 8.67
N ASP A 140 -15.22 -7.93 9.26
CA ASP A 140 -14.88 -7.49 10.63
C ASP A 140 -14.88 -5.97 10.77
N SER A 141 -14.57 -5.25 9.68
CA SER A 141 -14.60 -3.79 9.63
C SER A 141 -15.98 -3.20 9.27
N GLU A 142 -16.97 -4.04 8.97
CA GLU A 142 -18.29 -3.64 8.46
C GLU A 142 -18.20 -2.71 7.23
N LYS A 143 -17.26 -2.98 6.32
CA LYS A 143 -17.02 -2.19 5.10
C LYS A 143 -17.30 -2.99 3.83
N SER A 144 -17.57 -2.25 2.75
CA SER A 144 -17.50 -2.81 1.40
C SER A 144 -16.11 -3.40 1.17
N ILE A 145 -16.02 -4.55 0.50
CA ILE A 145 -14.74 -5.14 0.10
C ILE A 145 -13.93 -4.21 -0.84
N SER A 146 -14.58 -3.23 -1.46
CA SER A 146 -13.95 -2.20 -2.30
C SER A 146 -13.70 -0.87 -1.57
N ASP A 147 -13.87 -0.80 -0.24
CA ASP A 147 -13.58 0.42 0.51
C ASP A 147 -12.06 0.70 0.48
N LEU A 148 -11.70 1.93 0.08
CA LEU A 148 -10.30 2.30 -0.13
C LEU A 148 -9.49 2.24 1.17
N ASN A 149 -10.01 2.80 2.26
CA ASN A 149 -9.28 2.86 3.53
C ASN A 149 -9.12 1.46 4.13
N MET A 150 -10.17 0.65 4.06
CA MET A 150 -10.11 -0.76 4.47
C MET A 150 -9.03 -1.52 3.71
N GLN A 151 -9.00 -1.41 2.37
CA GLN A 151 -7.98 -2.08 1.56
C GLN A 151 -6.56 -1.58 1.84
N LEU A 152 -6.38 -0.30 2.13
CA LEU A 152 -5.08 0.28 2.48
C LEU A 152 -4.57 -0.23 3.83
N GLU A 153 -5.44 -0.29 4.85
CA GLU A 153 -5.09 -0.85 6.15
C GLU A 153 -4.82 -2.36 6.05
N PHE A 154 -5.63 -3.11 5.30
CA PHE A 154 -5.36 -4.53 5.04
C PHE A 154 -4.03 -4.76 4.31
N LEU A 155 -3.76 -3.98 3.26
CA LEU A 155 -2.50 -4.02 2.50
C LEU A 155 -1.30 -3.79 3.44
N TRP A 156 -1.37 -2.76 4.29
CA TRP A 156 -0.27 -2.46 5.21
C TRP A 156 -0.11 -3.55 6.27
N LYS A 157 -1.21 -4.05 6.85
CA LYS A 157 -1.19 -5.16 7.80
C LYS A 157 -0.51 -6.39 7.20
N GLU A 158 -0.92 -6.79 5.98
CA GLU A 158 -0.34 -7.93 5.27
C GLU A 158 1.16 -7.72 5.00
N ILE A 159 1.55 -6.56 4.46
CA ILE A 159 2.97 -6.28 4.18
C ILE A 159 3.81 -6.28 5.47
N ASN A 160 3.31 -5.67 6.54
CA ASN A 160 4.05 -5.50 7.79
C ASN A 160 4.13 -6.78 8.62
N GLU A 161 3.14 -7.67 8.53
CA GLU A 161 3.11 -8.90 9.31
C GLU A 161 3.67 -10.12 8.56
N ASP A 162 3.28 -10.27 7.30
CA ASP A 162 3.58 -11.48 6.51
C ASP A 162 4.79 -11.28 5.58
N TYR A 163 5.06 -10.03 5.19
CA TYR A 163 6.16 -9.66 4.29
C TYR A 163 7.15 -8.70 4.95
N LYS A 164 7.51 -8.94 6.22
CA LYS A 164 8.40 -8.09 7.05
C LYS A 164 9.66 -7.59 6.35
N LYS A 165 10.30 -8.43 5.52
CA LYS A 165 11.48 -8.03 4.74
C LYS A 165 11.16 -6.93 3.73
N VAL A 166 10.00 -7.01 3.07
CA VAL A 166 9.50 -5.95 2.17
C VAL A 166 9.22 -4.70 2.98
N ALA A 167 8.52 -4.81 4.11
CA ALA A 167 8.24 -3.67 5.00
C ALA A 167 9.54 -2.95 5.42
N HIS A 168 10.55 -3.69 5.87
CA HIS A 168 11.85 -3.14 6.25
C HIS A 168 12.54 -2.41 5.10
N ILE A 169 12.53 -2.97 3.88
CA ILE A 169 13.12 -2.31 2.71
C ILE A 169 12.35 -1.02 2.38
N LEU A 170 11.02 -1.06 2.40
CA LEU A 170 10.19 0.12 2.15
C LEU A 170 10.47 1.24 3.17
N GLN A 171 10.66 0.87 4.44
CA GLN A 171 10.88 1.82 5.54
C GLN A 171 12.33 2.30 5.68
N ASP A 172 13.28 1.73 4.94
CA ASP A 172 14.68 2.19 4.96
C ASP A 172 14.76 3.62 4.39
N LYS A 173 15.28 4.56 5.20
CA LYS A 173 15.41 5.98 4.85
C LYS A 173 16.30 6.24 3.63
N ASN A 174 17.19 5.31 3.30
CA ASN A 174 18.13 5.41 2.19
C ASN A 174 17.69 4.63 0.96
N VAL A 175 16.53 3.94 1.01
CA VAL A 175 16.05 3.13 -0.11
C VAL A 175 15.85 3.99 -1.35
N SER A 176 16.32 3.51 -2.50
CA SER A 176 15.94 4.10 -3.78
C SER A 176 14.54 3.66 -4.20
N ILE A 177 13.85 4.45 -5.04
CA ILE A 177 12.54 4.06 -5.61
C ILE A 177 12.63 2.73 -6.37
N GLN A 178 13.78 2.47 -7.02
CA GLN A 178 14.00 1.22 -7.75
C GLN A 178 14.08 0.02 -6.80
N GLU A 179 14.85 0.12 -5.72
CA GLU A 179 14.97 -0.96 -4.73
C GLU A 179 13.64 -1.23 -4.03
N ALA A 180 12.93 -0.17 -3.61
CA ALA A 180 11.59 -0.28 -3.02
C ALA A 180 10.61 -0.96 -3.99
N SER A 181 10.54 -0.51 -5.24
CA SER A 181 9.69 -1.12 -6.28
C SER A 181 10.07 -2.58 -6.55
N ASN A 182 11.37 -2.90 -6.62
CA ASN A 182 11.85 -4.25 -6.86
C ASN A 182 11.47 -5.18 -5.71
N ALA A 183 11.57 -4.72 -4.45
CA ALA A 183 11.16 -5.52 -3.29
C ALA A 183 9.68 -5.92 -3.38
N VAL A 184 8.81 -5.01 -3.80
CA VAL A 184 7.38 -5.28 -4.00
C VAL A 184 7.13 -6.28 -5.14
N VAL A 185 7.80 -6.12 -6.29
CA VAL A 185 7.64 -7.04 -7.43
C VAL A 185 8.17 -8.43 -7.08
N LEU A 186 9.36 -8.52 -6.50
CA LEU A 186 10.10 -9.77 -6.37
C LEU A 186 9.70 -10.58 -5.13
N ASN A 187 9.16 -9.93 -4.09
CA ASN A 187 8.92 -10.58 -2.81
C ASN A 187 7.49 -10.45 -2.28
N TYR A 188 6.64 -9.60 -2.89
CA TYR A 188 5.23 -9.50 -2.50
C TYR A 188 4.28 -9.94 -3.62
N LYS A 189 4.38 -9.35 -4.82
CA LYS A 189 3.46 -9.67 -5.93
C LYS A 189 3.89 -10.83 -6.82
N THR A 190 5.19 -11.02 -6.98
CA THR A 190 5.81 -12.12 -7.73
C THR A 190 5.07 -12.48 -9.04
N PRO A 191 4.85 -11.51 -9.96
CA PRO A 191 4.28 -11.81 -11.27
C PRO A 191 5.20 -12.79 -12.03
N LEU A 192 4.67 -13.46 -13.06
CA LEU A 192 5.47 -14.38 -13.88
C LEU A 192 6.61 -13.64 -14.60
N ASP A 193 6.30 -12.50 -15.23
CA ASP A 193 7.30 -11.62 -15.84
C ASP A 193 7.96 -10.74 -14.77
N ARG A 194 9.24 -11.02 -14.51
CA ARG A 194 10.10 -10.29 -13.57
C ARG A 194 11.33 -9.72 -14.28
N SER A 195 11.23 -9.48 -15.59
CA SER A 195 12.30 -8.93 -16.40
C SER A 195 12.74 -7.54 -15.91
N GLN A 196 13.96 -7.14 -16.25
CA GLN A 196 14.46 -5.79 -15.96
C GLN A 196 13.55 -4.70 -16.54
N TYR A 197 12.88 -4.99 -17.66
CA TYR A 197 11.88 -4.11 -18.24
C TYR A 197 10.70 -3.88 -17.27
N VAL A 198 10.11 -4.94 -16.71
CA VAL A 198 9.01 -4.82 -15.72
C VAL A 198 9.46 -4.07 -14.47
N LEU A 199 10.64 -4.41 -13.94
CA LEU A 199 11.21 -3.77 -12.76
C LEU A 199 11.41 -2.26 -12.97
N THR A 200 11.96 -1.87 -14.13
CA THR A 200 12.18 -0.46 -14.49
C THR A 200 10.86 0.27 -14.70
N LYS A 201 9.91 -0.36 -15.40
CA LYS A 201 8.59 0.21 -15.69
C LYS A 201 7.81 0.53 -14.41
N ARG A 202 7.76 -0.41 -13.46
CA ARG A 202 7.03 -0.23 -12.19
C ARG A 202 7.71 0.80 -11.27
N SER A 203 9.04 0.84 -11.25
CA SER A 203 9.80 1.91 -10.58
C SER A 203 9.50 3.30 -11.18
N ASN A 204 9.41 3.40 -12.50
CA ASN A 204 9.06 4.66 -13.17
C ASN A 204 7.62 5.12 -12.85
N TYR A 205 6.68 4.20 -12.62
CA TYR A 205 5.37 4.57 -12.07
C TYR A 205 5.48 5.17 -10.67
N GLY A 206 6.36 4.63 -9.81
CA GLY A 206 6.62 5.25 -8.51
C GLY A 206 7.16 6.67 -8.63
N LYS A 207 8.15 6.88 -9.52
CA LYS A 207 8.71 8.21 -9.80
C LYS A 207 7.66 9.18 -10.32
N MET A 208 6.72 8.71 -11.15
CA MET A 208 5.59 9.51 -11.64
C MET A 208 4.73 10.06 -10.48
N PHE A 209 4.41 9.25 -9.47
CA PHE A 209 3.64 9.70 -8.30
C PHE A 209 4.45 10.60 -7.37
N LYS A 210 5.74 10.31 -7.16
CA LYS A 210 6.62 11.17 -6.38
C LYS A 210 6.79 12.55 -7.02
N ASP A 211 7.03 12.62 -8.33
CA ASP A 211 7.17 13.90 -9.03
C ASP A 211 5.84 14.69 -9.03
N ALA A 212 4.69 14.00 -8.99
CA ALA A 212 3.38 14.65 -8.92
C ALA A 212 3.07 15.20 -7.51
N CYS A 213 3.23 14.39 -6.47
CA CYS A 213 2.72 14.68 -5.12
C CYS A 213 3.77 14.76 -4.01
N GLY A 214 4.99 14.31 -4.27
CA GLY A 214 6.09 14.38 -3.32
C GLY A 214 6.41 15.83 -2.94
N THR A 215 7.03 15.93 -1.77
CA THR A 215 7.66 17.14 -1.27
C THR A 215 8.83 17.49 -2.19
N GLN A 216 8.93 18.78 -2.54
CA GLN A 216 10.01 19.31 -3.36
C GLN A 216 11.14 19.79 -2.48
#